data_AF-A0A954S9C4-F1
#
_entry.id   AF-A0A954S9C4-F1
#
_cell.length_a   1.000
_cell.length_b   1.000
_cell.length_c   1.000
_cell.angle_alpha   90.00
_cell.angle_beta   90.00
_cell.angle_gamma   90.00
#
_symmetry.space_group_name_H-M   'P 1'
#
loop_
_entity.id
_entity.type
_entity.pdbx_description
1 polymer ?
#
loop_
_entity_poly.entity_id
_entity_poly.type
_entity_poly.pdbx_seq_one_letter_code
_entity_poly.pdbx_strand_id
1 'polypeptide(L)'
;IAAFWDLLPTFCDMTGATPPEGIDGVSLLPTWTGQQGQQQHSFLYWEFPSYGGQQAVRIGNWKAIRQNMLQRNNPNPLAIELYDLSTDRAEAHNIAADHPEIVAQARQIMQREHVPSALFPMKPID
;
A
#
# COMPACT_ATOMS: atom_id res chain seq x y z
N ILE A 1 -7.72 7.55 -4.45
CA ILE A 1 -7.74 6.16 -3.91
C ILE A 1 -8.06 6.23 -2.43
N ALA A 2 -8.63 5.17 -1.82
CA ALA A 2 -8.99 5.13 -0.41
C ALA A 2 -8.66 3.77 0.21
N ALA A 3 -8.49 3.73 1.53
CA ALA A 3 -8.20 2.54 2.33
C ALA A 3 -9.01 2.52 3.62
N PHE A 4 -8.98 1.40 4.34
CA PHE A 4 -9.78 1.21 5.55
C PHE A 4 -9.43 2.22 6.66
N TRP A 5 -8.15 2.57 6.80
CA TRP A 5 -7.67 3.52 7.81
C TRP A 5 -8.12 4.97 7.54
N ASP A 6 -8.70 5.28 6.38
CA ASP A 6 -9.31 6.57 6.09
C ASP A 6 -10.64 6.78 6.84
N LEU A 7 -11.28 5.71 7.32
CA LEU A 7 -12.55 5.81 8.03
C LEU A 7 -12.42 6.53 9.37
N LEU A 8 -11.31 6.35 10.09
CA LEU A 8 -11.06 7.00 11.37
C LEU A 8 -11.10 8.53 11.26
N PRO A 9 -10.23 9.19 10.45
CA PRO A 9 -10.27 10.65 10.30
C PRO A 9 -11.58 11.13 9.66
N THR A 10 -12.19 10.34 8.78
CA THR A 10 -13.50 10.68 8.20
C THR A 10 -14.58 10.79 9.28
N PHE A 11 -14.66 9.84 10.20
CA PHE A 11 -15.64 9.89 11.29
C PHE A 11 -15.30 10.94 12.34
N CYS A 12 -14.02 11.21 12.58
CA CYS A 12 -13.59 12.34 13.39
C CYS A 12 -14.12 13.67 12.81
N ASP A 13 -13.89 13.92 11.52
CA ASP A 13 -14.39 15.12 10.84
C ASP A 13 -15.92 15.22 10.88
N MET A 14 -16.64 14.10 10.68
CA MET A 14 -18.10 14.07 10.73
C MET A 14 -18.68 14.39 12.11
N THR A 15 -17.96 14.00 13.17
CA THR A 15 -18.44 14.16 14.57
C THR A 15 -17.86 15.39 15.27
N GLY A 16 -16.89 16.07 14.64
CA GLY A 16 -16.13 17.16 15.25
C GLY A 16 -15.08 16.69 16.26
N ALA A 17 -14.78 15.39 16.32
CA ALA A 17 -13.72 14.85 17.16
C ALA A 17 -12.35 15.11 16.53
N THR A 18 -11.31 15.22 17.35
CA THR A 18 -9.93 15.34 16.89
C THR A 18 -9.35 13.95 16.62
N PRO A 19 -8.83 13.66 15.42
CA PRO A 19 -8.15 12.39 15.17
C PRO A 19 -6.86 12.29 16.00
N PRO A 20 -6.47 11.08 16.43
CA PRO A 20 -5.20 10.89 17.14
C PRO A 20 -4.00 11.20 16.23
N GLU A 21 -2.87 11.56 16.83
CA GLU A 21 -1.62 11.76 16.11
C GLU A 21 -1.08 10.44 15.55
N GLY A 22 -0.28 10.52 14.48
CA GLY A 22 0.40 9.35 13.90
C GLY A 22 -0.51 8.41 13.12
N ILE A 23 -1.65 8.89 12.62
CA ILE A 23 -2.50 8.13 11.69
C ILE A 23 -2.07 8.36 10.24
N ASP A 24 -2.26 7.33 9.40
CA ASP A 24 -1.99 7.41 7.96
C ASP A 24 -3.23 7.79 7.13
N GLY A 25 -4.41 7.84 7.77
CA GLY A 25 -5.68 8.10 7.11
C GLY A 25 -5.85 9.54 6.66
N VAL A 26 -6.55 9.69 5.53
CA VAL A 26 -7.01 10.97 5.01
C VAL A 26 -8.53 10.95 4.94
N SER A 27 -9.16 11.99 5.48
CA SER A 27 -10.62 12.09 5.50
C SER A 27 -11.23 12.08 4.10
N LEU A 28 -12.27 11.27 3.94
CA LEU A 28 -13.07 11.13 2.72
C LEU A 28 -14.30 12.06 2.71
N LEU A 29 -14.52 12.79 3.81
CA LEU A 29 -15.71 13.60 4.00
C LEU A 29 -15.94 14.63 2.89
N PRO A 30 -14.91 15.33 2.36
CA PRO A 30 -15.14 16.27 1.27
C PRO A 30 -15.72 15.58 0.03
N THR A 31 -15.17 14.42 -0.38
CA THR A 31 -15.71 13.68 -1.54
C THR A 31 -17.13 13.17 -1.25
N TRP A 32 -17.39 12.66 -0.06
CA TRP A 32 -18.72 12.11 0.30
C TRP A 32 -19.82 13.17 0.32
N THR A 33 -19.46 14.42 0.62
CA THR A 33 -20.39 15.56 0.68
C THR A 33 -20.38 16.40 -0.60
N GLY A 34 -19.62 16.00 -1.62
CA GLY A 34 -19.49 16.74 -2.89
C GLY A 34 -18.63 18.01 -2.80
N GLN A 35 -17.92 18.20 -1.70
CA GLN A 35 -16.94 19.28 -1.56
C GLN A 35 -15.66 18.96 -2.34
N GLN A 36 -14.98 20.00 -2.81
CA GLN A 36 -13.71 19.90 -3.52
C GLN A 36 -12.54 19.93 -2.53
N GLY A 37 -11.34 19.60 -3.02
CA GLY A 37 -10.11 19.77 -2.24
C GLY A 37 -9.80 18.62 -1.27
N GLN A 38 -10.38 17.44 -1.47
CA GLN A 38 -9.96 16.26 -0.71
C GLN A 38 -8.47 15.98 -0.93
N GLN A 39 -7.71 15.96 0.16
CA GLN A 39 -6.32 15.53 0.14
C GLN A 39 -6.21 14.12 -0.45
N GLN A 40 -5.22 13.94 -1.34
CA GLN A 40 -4.98 12.65 -1.98
C GLN A 40 -3.81 11.95 -1.31
N HIS A 41 -3.92 10.63 -1.21
CA HIS A 41 -2.80 9.77 -0.85
C HIS A 41 -1.73 9.81 -1.93
N SER A 42 -0.48 10.06 -1.52
CA SER A 42 0.67 9.92 -2.43
C SER A 42 0.91 8.45 -2.78
N PHE A 43 0.67 7.56 -1.81
CA PHE A 43 0.63 6.11 -1.99
C PHE A 43 -0.23 5.49 -0.88
N LEU A 44 -0.58 4.21 -1.04
CA LEU A 44 -1.10 3.36 0.03
C LEU A 44 -0.17 2.17 0.22
N TYR A 45 -0.05 1.67 1.45
CA TYR A 45 0.92 0.65 1.82
C TYR A 45 0.28 -0.51 2.60
N TRP A 46 0.73 -1.74 2.34
CA TRP A 46 0.27 -2.93 3.05
C TRP A 46 1.39 -3.93 3.28
N GLU A 47 1.31 -4.60 4.42
CA GLU A 47 2.08 -5.80 4.75
C GLU A 47 1.15 -6.88 5.26
N PHE A 48 1.34 -8.11 4.78
CA PHE A 48 0.53 -9.23 5.20
C PHE A 48 1.38 -10.51 5.32
N PRO A 49 1.75 -10.92 6.54
CA PRO A 49 2.61 -12.09 6.78
C PRO A 49 1.99 -13.44 6.38
N SER A 50 0.66 -13.50 6.25
CA SER A 50 -0.05 -14.70 5.81
C SER A 50 0.02 -14.86 4.27
N TYR A 51 -0.55 -15.93 3.72
CA TYR A 51 -0.45 -16.28 2.29
C TYR A 51 1.00 -16.30 1.76
N GLY A 52 1.93 -16.77 2.59
CA GLY A 52 3.34 -16.81 2.24
C GLY A 52 4.05 -15.47 2.31
N GLY A 53 3.45 -14.41 2.88
CA GLY A 53 4.07 -13.10 3.05
C GLY A 53 3.93 -12.22 1.81
N GLN A 54 3.33 -11.05 2.01
CA GLN A 54 3.09 -10.07 0.97
C GLN A 54 3.44 -8.67 1.46
N GLN A 55 3.95 -7.85 0.55
CA GLN A 55 4.16 -6.43 0.75
C GLN A 55 3.70 -5.71 -0.50
N ALA A 56 2.84 -4.70 -0.36
CA ALA A 56 2.23 -4.02 -1.50
C ALA A 56 2.24 -2.50 -1.33
N VAL A 57 2.43 -1.80 -2.45
CA VAL A 57 2.33 -0.35 -2.55
C VAL A 57 1.39 -0.02 -3.70
N ARG A 58 0.49 0.93 -3.49
CA ARG A 58 -0.32 1.53 -4.57
C ARG A 58 0.05 2.98 -4.78
N ILE A 59 0.49 3.35 -5.98
CA ILE A 59 0.86 4.70 -6.39
C ILE A 59 -0.07 5.12 -7.53
N GLY A 60 -1.17 5.80 -7.19
CA GLY A 60 -2.23 6.09 -8.16
C GLY A 60 -2.81 4.81 -8.78
N ASN A 61 -2.57 4.63 -10.08
CA ASN A 61 -3.02 3.45 -10.85
C ASN A 61 -2.09 2.24 -10.70
N TRP A 62 -0.84 2.46 -10.31
CA TRP A 62 0.16 1.42 -10.21
C TRP A 62 0.01 0.65 -8.90
N LYS A 63 0.06 -0.68 -8.98
CA LYS A 63 0.22 -1.55 -7.81
C LYS A 63 1.50 -2.34 -7.96
N ALA A 64 2.42 -2.13 -7.03
CA ALA A 64 3.64 -2.90 -6.88
C ALA A 64 3.46 -3.90 -5.74
N ILE A 65 3.87 -5.15 -5.95
CA ILE A 65 3.67 -6.21 -4.95
C ILE A 65 4.86 -7.17 -4.91
N ARG A 66 5.25 -7.55 -3.70
CA ARG A 66 6.06 -8.74 -3.41
C ARG A 66 5.12 -9.82 -2.88
N GLN A 67 5.26 -11.04 -3.39
CA GLN A 67 4.44 -12.18 -2.97
C GLN A 67 5.32 -13.37 -2.58
N ASN A 68 4.76 -14.27 -1.78
CA ASN A 68 5.42 -15.52 -1.36
C ASN A 68 6.78 -15.27 -0.70
N MET A 69 6.95 -14.14 -0.01
CA MET A 69 8.22 -13.70 0.59
C MET A 69 8.75 -14.71 1.63
N LEU A 70 7.87 -15.36 2.37
CA LEU A 70 8.15 -16.31 3.45
C LEU A 70 8.09 -17.78 2.99
N GLN A 71 7.90 -18.04 1.70
CA GLN A 71 7.86 -19.41 1.18
C GLN A 71 9.27 -20.03 1.18
N ARG A 72 9.42 -21.21 1.79
CA ARG A 72 10.71 -21.86 2.09
C ARG A 72 11.67 -22.02 0.90
N ASN A 73 11.15 -22.09 -0.32
CA ASN A 73 11.93 -22.33 -1.54
C ASN A 73 11.78 -21.21 -2.58
N ASN A 74 11.37 -20.00 -2.17
CA ASN A 74 11.30 -18.87 -3.09
C ASN A 74 12.73 -18.37 -3.38
N PRO A 75 13.24 -18.48 -4.63
CA PRO A 75 14.59 -18.02 -4.97
C PRO A 75 14.71 -16.49 -5.01
N ASN A 76 13.59 -15.76 -5.05
CA ASN A 76 13.59 -14.30 -5.11
C ASN A 76 12.44 -13.70 -4.28
N PRO A 77 12.53 -13.78 -2.93
CA PRO A 77 11.47 -13.31 -2.03
C PRO A 77 11.25 -11.80 -2.06
N LEU A 78 12.14 -11.04 -2.70
CA LEU A 78 12.04 -9.58 -2.82
C LEU A 78 11.72 -9.12 -4.25
N ALA A 79 11.37 -10.06 -5.15
CA ALA A 79 10.89 -9.75 -6.49
C ALA A 79 9.67 -8.84 -6.41
N ILE A 80 9.71 -7.72 -7.13
CA ILE A 80 8.58 -6.80 -7.24
C ILE A 80 7.91 -7.05 -8.58
N GLU A 81 6.63 -7.38 -8.52
CA GLU A 81 5.73 -7.35 -9.66
C GLU A 81 5.05 -5.98 -9.70
N LEU A 82 4.72 -5.50 -10.89
CA LEU A 82 4.07 -4.21 -11.10
C LEU A 82 2.90 -4.38 -12.07
N TYR A 83 1.77 -3.79 -11.72
CA TYR A 83 0.53 -3.83 -12.49
C TYR A 83 -0.07 -2.42 -12.63
N ASP A 84 -0.60 -2.09 -13.79
CA ASP A 84 -1.43 -0.89 -14.00
C ASP A 84 -2.91 -1.25 -13.81
N LEU A 85 -3.47 -0.87 -12.67
CA LEU A 85 -4.86 -1.18 -12.34
C LEU A 85 -5.90 -0.39 -13.15
N SER A 86 -5.49 0.60 -13.94
CA SER A 86 -6.41 1.32 -14.82
C SER A 86 -6.78 0.51 -16.05
N THR A 87 -5.88 -0.36 -16.52
CA THR A 87 -6.07 -1.23 -17.69
C THR A 87 -6.11 -2.72 -17.33
N ASP A 88 -5.48 -3.12 -16.23
CA ASP A 88 -5.34 -4.50 -15.77
C ASP A 88 -5.78 -4.67 -14.32
N ARG A 89 -7.10 -4.61 -14.10
CA ARG A 89 -7.70 -4.77 -12.76
C ARG A 89 -7.52 -6.19 -12.18
N ALA A 90 -7.24 -7.17 -13.03
CA ALA A 90 -7.06 -8.57 -12.65
C ALA A 90 -5.61 -8.90 -12.29
N GLU A 91 -4.67 -7.96 -12.50
CA GLU A 91 -3.24 -8.14 -12.23
C GLU A 91 -2.65 -9.31 -13.02
N ALA A 92 -3.07 -9.44 -14.28
CA ALA A 92 -2.71 -10.56 -15.13
C ALA A 92 -1.37 -10.35 -15.85
N HIS A 93 -0.93 -9.10 -16.03
CA HIS A 93 0.24 -8.75 -16.82
C HIS A 93 1.26 -7.96 -15.98
N ASN A 94 2.31 -8.65 -15.55
CA ASN A 94 3.41 -8.01 -14.83
C ASN A 94 4.25 -7.18 -15.82
N ILE A 95 4.26 -5.86 -15.62
CA ILE A 95 4.97 -4.87 -16.44
C ILE A 95 6.17 -4.25 -15.72
N ALA A 96 6.69 -4.90 -14.67
CA ALA A 96 7.81 -4.39 -13.87
C ALA A 96 9.10 -4.17 -14.69
N ALA A 97 9.35 -4.99 -15.70
CA ALA A 97 10.54 -4.87 -16.55
C ALA A 97 10.51 -3.61 -17.43
N ASP A 98 9.32 -3.15 -17.80
CA ASP A 98 9.11 -2.00 -18.69
C ASP A 98 9.08 -0.66 -17.93
N HIS A 99 8.92 -0.70 -16.60
CA HIS A 99 8.79 0.47 -15.72
C HIS A 99 9.76 0.42 -14.52
N PRO A 100 11.08 0.33 -14.76
CA PRO A 100 12.07 0.19 -13.69
C PRO A 100 12.08 1.36 -12.68
N GLU A 101 11.68 2.56 -13.11
CA GLU A 101 11.57 3.75 -12.28
C GLU A 101 10.46 3.63 -11.23
N ILE A 102 9.30 3.09 -11.61
CA ILE A 102 8.18 2.87 -10.70
C ILE A 102 8.51 1.74 -9.72
N VAL A 103 9.18 0.69 -10.19
CA VAL A 103 9.68 -0.39 -9.33
C VAL A 103 10.70 0.15 -8.31
N ALA A 104 11.59 1.05 -8.72
CA ALA A 104 12.54 1.68 -7.80
C ALA A 104 11.84 2.56 -6.75
N GLN A 105 10.86 3.36 -7.16
CA GLN A 105 10.05 4.16 -6.24
C GLN A 105 9.28 3.28 -5.24
N ALA A 106 8.63 2.21 -5.72
CA ALA A 106 7.92 1.27 -4.87
C ALA A 106 8.86 0.60 -3.85
N ARG A 107 10.05 0.17 -4.29
CA ARG A 107 11.07 -0.40 -3.41
C ARG A 107 11.46 0.55 -2.28
N GLN A 108 11.63 1.84 -2.57
CA GLN A 108 11.96 2.84 -1.56
C GLN A 108 10.82 3.03 -0.55
N ILE A 109 9.57 3.06 -1.01
CA ILE A 109 8.40 3.14 -0.13
C ILE A 109 8.35 1.90 0.77
N MET A 110 8.46 0.69 0.21
CA MET A 110 8.49 -0.57 0.95
C MET A 110 9.57 -0.62 2.04
N GLN A 111 10.75 -0.06 1.77
CA GLN A 111 11.84 0.00 2.74
C GLN A 111 11.59 1.03 3.85
N ARG A 112 10.99 2.17 3.50
CA ARG A 112 10.75 3.27 4.44
C ARG A 112 9.58 2.99 5.37
N GLU A 113 8.50 2.41 4.85
CA GLU A 113 7.26 2.20 5.61
C GLU A 113 7.25 0.87 6.39
N HIS A 114 8.19 -0.03 6.14
CA HIS A 114 8.30 -1.28 6.90
C HIS A 114 8.69 -1.00 8.36
N VAL A 115 7.92 -1.59 9.27
CA VAL A 115 8.21 -1.58 10.71
C VAL A 115 8.24 -3.03 11.19
N PRO A 116 9.39 -3.54 11.68
CA PRO A 116 9.51 -4.92 12.13
C PRO A 116 8.50 -5.25 13.24
N SER A 117 7.89 -6.43 13.15
CA SER A 117 6.93 -6.92 14.13
C SER A 117 7.47 -8.14 14.87
N ALA A 118 7.55 -8.04 16.21
CA ALA A 118 7.92 -9.18 17.05
C ALA A 118 6.86 -10.30 17.01
N LEU A 119 5.60 -9.97 16.74
CA LEU A 119 4.49 -10.93 16.69
C LEU A 119 4.37 -11.59 15.31
N PHE A 120 4.67 -10.84 14.25
CA PHE A 120 4.53 -11.32 12.88
C PHE A 120 5.77 -10.98 12.05
N PRO A 121 6.91 -11.62 12.33
CA PRO A 121 8.16 -11.33 11.64
C PRO A 121 8.10 -11.73 10.17
N MET A 122 8.66 -10.88 9.31
CA MET A 122 8.89 -11.11 7.90
C MET A 122 10.40 -11.08 7.60
N LYS A 123 11.09 -12.18 7.94
CA LYS A 123 12.55 -12.34 7.82
C LYS A 123 13.24 -11.80 6.54
N PRO A 124 12.63 -11.81 5.34
CA PRO A 124 13.27 -11.24 4.16
C PRO A 124 13.44 -9.71 4.20
N ILE A 125 12.70 -9.01 5.05
CA ILE A 125 12.69 -7.54 5.17
C ILE A 125 12.94 -7.03 6.59
N ASP A 126 12.86 -7.90 7.61
CA ASP A 126 13.28 -7.62 8.99
C ASP A 126 14.81 -7.61 9.18
#